data_AF-A0A7J3T4R9-F1
#
_entry.id   AF-A0A7J3T4R9-F1
#
_cell.length_a   1.000
_cell.length_b   1.000
_cell.length_c   1.000
_cell.angle_alpha   90.00
_cell.angle_beta   90.00
_cell.angle_gamma   90.00
#
_symmetry.space_group_name_H-M   'P 1'
#
loop_
_entity.id
_entity.type
_entity.pdbx_description
1 polymer ?
#
loop_
_entity_poly.entity_id
_entity_poly.type
_entity_poly.pdbx_seq_one_letter_code
_entity_poly.pdbx_strand_id
1 'polypeptide(L)'
;SIAPSSCLITENGRIKEFADATLKRYLSMGFIPVLYGDVVLDTKLGFTILSGDQLVSHLASIFHAKRIVVGVDVDGVYESDPKTHSGSQLLKNLTLQDIKKLQTKLDKPDASDVTGGMQGKLIELVPAVEQGIPIAVVNAAKSNYVYKALKGEPVEGTIIRKG
;
A
#
# COMPACT_ATOMS: atom_id res chain seq x y z
N SER A 1 1.33 -17.50 9.98
CA SER A 1 1.77 -16.13 9.61
C SER A 1 3.27 -16.01 9.81
N ILE A 2 3.90 -14.97 9.28
CA ILE A 2 5.31 -14.63 9.53
C ILE A 2 5.30 -13.23 10.14
N ALA A 3 5.81 -13.12 11.37
CA ALA A 3 5.85 -11.84 12.08
C ALA A 3 6.98 -10.96 11.53
N PRO A 4 6.71 -9.76 11.02
CA PRO A 4 7.76 -8.87 10.52
C PRO A 4 8.86 -8.58 11.55
N SER A 5 8.51 -8.43 12.83
CA SER A 5 9.46 -8.26 13.94
C SER A 5 10.53 -9.35 14.04
N SER A 6 10.30 -10.53 13.48
CA SER A 6 11.25 -11.66 13.48
C SER A 6 12.20 -11.69 12.27
N CYS A 7 11.96 -10.86 11.25
CA CYS A 7 12.70 -10.93 9.99
C CYS A 7 13.02 -9.59 9.33
N LEU A 8 12.50 -8.47 9.83
CA LEU A 8 12.71 -7.13 9.29
C LEU A 8 13.36 -6.21 10.33
N ILE A 9 14.29 -5.38 9.88
CA ILE A 9 14.90 -4.29 10.66
C ILE A 9 14.72 -3.00 9.87
N THR A 10 14.37 -1.92 10.57
CA THR A 10 14.27 -0.59 9.98
C THR A 10 15.43 0.30 10.40
N GLU A 11 15.62 1.39 9.64
CA GLU A 11 16.45 2.51 10.03
C GLU A 11 15.69 3.80 9.79
N ASN A 12 15.49 4.59 10.84
CA ASN A 12 14.71 5.82 10.80
C ASN A 12 13.30 5.62 10.19
N GLY A 13 12.62 4.53 10.56
CA GLY A 13 11.26 4.22 10.12
C GLY A 13 11.14 3.49 8.78
N ARG A 14 12.25 3.29 8.05
CA ARG A 14 12.25 2.68 6.71
C ARG A 14 12.87 1.30 6.73
N ILE A 15 12.31 0.35 5.97
CA ILE A 15 12.87 -1.01 5.88
C ILE A 15 14.31 -0.93 5.36
N LYS A 16 15.25 -1.47 6.13
CA LYS A 16 16.67 -1.53 5.80
C LYS A 16 17.13 -2.94 5.50
N GLU A 17 16.71 -3.90 6.32
CA GLU A 17 17.11 -5.31 6.19
C GLU A 17 15.87 -6.21 6.21
N PHE A 18 15.92 -7.26 5.39
CA PHE A 18 14.89 -8.29 5.35
C PHE A 18 15.49 -9.69 5.18
N ALA A 19 15.35 -10.53 6.20
CA ALA A 19 15.72 -11.94 6.16
C ALA A 19 14.63 -12.77 5.44
N ASP A 20 14.67 -12.78 4.11
CA ASP A 20 13.59 -13.29 3.26
C ASP A 20 13.66 -14.79 2.90
N ALA A 21 14.71 -15.50 3.32
CA ALA A 21 14.96 -16.89 2.94
C ALA A 21 13.79 -17.83 3.29
N THR A 22 13.23 -17.68 4.50
CA THR A 22 12.06 -18.44 4.95
C THR A 22 10.83 -18.13 4.10
N LEU A 23 10.60 -16.85 3.77
CA LEU A 23 9.48 -16.44 2.93
C LEU A 23 9.58 -17.02 1.52
N LYS A 24 10.77 -16.95 0.91
CA LYS A 24 11.08 -17.58 -0.39
C LYS A 24 10.81 -19.08 -0.38
N ARG A 25 11.19 -19.79 0.69
CA ARG A 25 10.96 -21.23 0.81
C ARG A 25 9.47 -21.56 0.87
N TYR A 26 8.70 -20.84 1.68
CA TYR A 26 7.24 -21.02 1.72
C TYR A 26 6.58 -20.81 0.35
N LEU A 27 6.95 -19.75 -0.36
CA LEU A 27 6.44 -19.48 -1.70
C LEU A 27 6.80 -20.61 -2.68
N SER A 28 8.04 -21.12 -2.65
CA SER A 28 8.47 -22.24 -3.52
C SER A 28 7.72 -23.55 -3.28
N MET A 29 7.15 -23.72 -2.08
CA MET A 29 6.34 -24.88 -1.70
C MET A 29 4.84 -24.69 -2.00
N GLY A 30 4.45 -23.55 -2.58
CA GLY A 30 3.05 -23.25 -2.91
C GLY A 30 2.21 -22.75 -1.73
N PHE A 31 2.84 -22.39 -0.60
CA PHE A 31 2.12 -21.74 0.50
C PHE A 31 1.81 -20.27 0.17
N ILE A 32 0.83 -19.71 0.90
CA ILE A 32 0.45 -18.30 0.88
C ILE A 32 0.86 -17.68 2.22
N PRO A 33 2.03 -17.04 2.30
CA PRO A 33 2.48 -16.39 3.53
C PRO A 33 1.57 -15.22 3.90
N VAL A 34 1.28 -15.11 5.20
CA VAL A 34 0.49 -14.00 5.76
C VAL A 34 1.38 -13.19 6.69
N LEU A 35 1.54 -11.90 6.36
CA LEU A 35 2.23 -10.89 7.15
C LEU A 35 1.24 -9.76 7.48
N TYR A 36 1.63 -8.86 8.37
CA TYR A 36 0.81 -7.75 8.88
C TYR A 36 1.69 -6.57 9.27
N GLY A 37 1.12 -5.40 9.59
CA GLY A 37 1.90 -4.31 10.19
C GLY A 37 2.34 -4.69 11.61
N ASP A 38 3.55 -4.30 12.02
CA ASP A 38 4.16 -4.78 13.26
C ASP A 38 5.09 -3.74 13.88
N VAL A 39 5.41 -3.91 15.17
CA VAL A 39 6.48 -3.17 15.85
C VAL A 39 7.79 -3.85 15.52
N VAL A 40 8.73 -3.15 14.91
CA VAL A 40 10.03 -3.73 14.50
C VAL A 40 11.18 -2.95 15.12
N LEU A 41 12.33 -3.61 15.27
CA LEU A 41 13.55 -2.95 15.72
C LEU A 41 14.00 -1.91 14.70
N ASP A 42 14.40 -0.75 15.21
CA ASP A 42 14.95 0.33 14.40
C ASP A 42 16.36 0.69 14.88
N THR A 43 17.32 0.74 13.96
CA THR A 43 18.74 0.99 14.29
C THR A 43 19.02 2.41 14.83
N LYS A 44 18.08 3.35 14.67
CA LYS A 44 18.21 4.75 15.12
C LYS A 44 17.19 5.15 16.17
N LEU A 45 15.98 4.61 16.09
CA LEU A 45 14.86 4.93 16.97
C LEU A 45 14.68 3.90 18.11
N GLY A 46 15.41 2.79 18.07
CA GLY A 46 15.22 1.63 18.95
C GLY A 46 14.13 0.70 18.43
N PHE A 47 12.92 1.23 18.23
CA PHE A 47 11.83 0.54 17.53
C PHE A 47 10.96 1.53 16.77
N THR A 48 10.18 1.02 15.82
CA THR A 48 9.19 1.80 15.07
C THR A 48 8.00 0.93 14.65
N ILE A 49 6.94 1.58 14.17
CA ILE A 49 5.81 0.90 13.56
C ILE A 49 6.10 0.71 12.06
N LEU A 50 6.19 -0.53 11.64
CA LEU A 50 6.21 -0.90 10.22
C LEU A 50 4.76 -1.05 9.74
N SER A 51 4.29 -0.09 8.95
CA SER A 51 2.96 -0.16 8.35
C SER A 51 2.84 -1.30 7.33
N GLY A 52 1.65 -1.88 7.20
CA GLY A 52 1.36 -2.88 6.17
C GLY A 52 1.51 -2.34 4.75
N ASP A 53 1.33 -1.02 4.57
CA ASP A 53 1.45 -0.35 3.27
C ASP A 53 2.92 -0.25 2.83
N GLN A 54 3.83 0.09 3.74
CA GLN A 54 5.28 0.04 3.48
C GLN A 54 5.72 -1.40 3.20
N LEU A 55 5.22 -2.36 3.99
CA LEU A 55 5.56 -3.77 3.86
C LEU A 55 5.14 -4.34 2.50
N VAL A 56 3.90 -4.11 2.04
CA VAL A 56 3.41 -4.64 0.76
C VAL A 56 4.16 -4.01 -0.42
N SER A 57 4.50 -2.73 -0.34
CA SER A 57 5.31 -2.02 -1.34
C SER A 57 6.71 -2.63 -1.47
N HIS A 58 7.36 -2.88 -0.33
CA HIS A 58 8.69 -3.50 -0.28
C HIS A 58 8.66 -4.94 -0.79
N LEU A 59 7.73 -5.77 -0.31
CA LEU A 59 7.58 -7.16 -0.74
C LEU A 59 7.31 -7.24 -2.25
N ALA A 60 6.39 -6.43 -2.77
CA ALA A 60 6.08 -6.42 -4.19
C ALA A 60 7.31 -6.10 -5.05
N SER A 61 8.12 -5.15 -4.59
CA SER A 61 9.35 -4.72 -5.27
C SER A 61 10.39 -5.85 -5.35
N ILE A 62 10.73 -6.46 -4.21
CA ILE A 62 11.79 -7.49 -4.15
C ILE A 62 11.37 -8.83 -4.78
N PHE A 63 10.07 -9.13 -4.79
CA PHE A 63 9.52 -10.35 -5.40
C PHE A 63 9.02 -10.14 -6.83
N HIS A 64 9.18 -8.93 -7.40
CA HIS A 64 8.70 -8.57 -8.73
C HIS A 64 7.23 -8.95 -8.94
N ALA A 65 6.38 -8.59 -7.98
CA ALA A 65 4.97 -8.94 -8.02
C ALA A 65 4.30 -8.34 -9.26
N LYS A 66 3.37 -9.10 -9.86
CA LYS A 66 2.63 -8.66 -11.05
C LYS A 66 1.68 -7.48 -10.77
N ARG A 67 1.24 -7.34 -9.52
CA ARG A 67 0.32 -6.28 -9.04
C ARG A 67 0.27 -6.27 -7.52
N ILE A 68 -0.19 -5.14 -6.98
CA ILE A 68 -0.66 -5.01 -5.59
C ILE A 68 -2.18 -4.80 -5.61
N VAL A 69 -2.89 -5.44 -4.69
CA VAL A 69 -4.32 -5.17 -4.42
C VAL A 69 -4.44 -4.65 -3.00
N VAL A 70 -4.94 -3.43 -2.85
CA VAL A 70 -5.18 -2.79 -1.56
C VAL A 70 -6.68 -2.80 -1.30
N GLY A 71 -7.08 -3.55 -0.27
CA GLY A 71 -8.45 -3.56 0.22
C GLY A 71 -8.68 -2.42 1.20
N VAL A 72 -9.66 -1.55 0.91
CA VAL A 72 -10.06 -0.43 1.76
C VAL A 72 -11.57 -0.50 2.08
N ASP A 73 -12.07 0.38 2.95
CA ASP A 73 -13.47 0.42 3.38
C ASP A 73 -14.35 1.39 2.57
N VAL A 74 -13.81 1.94 1.48
CA VAL A 74 -14.47 2.81 0.49
C VAL A 74 -14.23 2.25 -0.91
N ASP A 75 -14.85 2.83 -1.94
CA ASP A 75 -14.76 2.26 -3.29
C ASP A 75 -13.40 2.41 -3.97
N GLY A 76 -12.56 3.33 -3.51
CA GLY A 76 -11.19 3.52 -3.99
C GLY A 76 -10.60 4.80 -3.43
N VAL A 77 -9.79 5.49 -4.24
CA VAL A 77 -9.25 6.81 -3.90
C VAL A 77 -10.20 7.88 -4.40
N TYR A 78 -10.49 8.86 -3.54
CA TYR A 78 -11.39 9.98 -3.82
C TYR A 78 -10.65 11.33 -3.78
N GLU A 79 -11.23 12.36 -4.41
CA GLU A 79 -10.70 13.74 -4.37
C GLU A 79 -10.67 14.34 -2.96
N SER A 80 -11.68 14.00 -2.15
CA SER A 80 -11.79 14.29 -0.71
C SER A 80 -12.43 13.10 0.01
N ASP A 81 -12.40 13.06 1.35
CA ASP A 81 -12.97 11.93 2.09
C ASP A 81 -14.49 11.78 1.80
N PRO A 82 -14.93 10.68 1.15
CA PRO A 82 -16.33 10.48 0.78
C PRO A 82 -17.24 10.26 1.98
N LYS A 83 -16.69 9.98 3.17
CA LYS A 83 -17.47 9.85 4.42
C LYS A 83 -17.90 11.20 4.98
N THR A 84 -17.19 12.27 4.66
CA THR A 84 -17.46 13.63 5.12
C THR A 84 -17.93 14.55 4.00
N HIS A 85 -17.60 14.23 2.75
CA HIS A 85 -17.94 15.04 1.57
C HIS A 85 -18.74 14.23 0.54
N SER A 86 -20.07 14.37 0.57
CA SER A 86 -21.01 13.61 -0.28
C SER A 86 -20.86 13.88 -1.79
N GLY A 87 -20.21 14.99 -2.18
CA GLY A 87 -19.91 15.32 -3.58
C GLY A 87 -18.55 14.84 -4.08
N SER A 88 -17.79 14.11 -3.26
CA SER A 88 -16.44 13.66 -3.61
C SER A 88 -16.45 12.65 -4.76
N GLN A 89 -15.56 12.85 -5.74
CA GLN A 89 -15.48 12.00 -6.92
C GLN A 89 -14.44 10.88 -6.77
N LEU A 90 -14.81 9.68 -7.20
CA LEU A 90 -13.91 8.53 -7.27
C LEU A 90 -12.88 8.73 -8.40
N LEU A 91 -11.60 8.71 -8.04
CA LEU A 91 -10.48 8.81 -8.97
C LEU A 91 -10.19 7.42 -9.56
N LYS A 92 -10.78 7.10 -10.71
CA LYS A 92 -10.67 5.76 -11.32
C LYS A 92 -9.26 5.39 -11.76
N ASN A 93 -8.48 6.37 -12.23
CA ASN A 93 -7.11 6.17 -12.69
C ASN A 93 -6.22 7.24 -12.08
N LEU A 94 -5.08 6.81 -11.54
CA LEU A 94 -4.03 7.70 -11.04
C LEU A 94 -2.69 7.31 -11.65
N THR A 95 -1.90 8.32 -11.97
CA THR A 95 -0.50 8.15 -12.33
C THR A 95 0.40 8.38 -11.12
N LEU A 96 1.66 7.98 -11.21
CA LEU A 96 2.69 8.33 -10.24
C LEU A 96 2.78 9.85 -10.04
N GLN A 97 2.63 10.63 -11.11
CA GLN A 97 2.66 12.09 -11.01
C GLN A 97 1.48 12.62 -10.22
N ASP A 98 0.30 12.03 -10.34
CA ASP A 98 -0.88 12.45 -9.58
C ASP A 98 -0.68 12.22 -8.08
N ILE A 99 -0.08 11.09 -7.69
CA ILE A 99 0.28 10.83 -6.28
C ILE A 99 1.31 11.84 -5.77
N LYS A 100 2.35 12.13 -6.56
CA LYS A 100 3.36 13.13 -6.18
C LYS A 100 2.76 14.52 -6.02
N LYS A 101 1.78 14.90 -6.85
CA LYS A 101 1.03 16.16 -6.69
C LYS A 101 0.21 16.18 -5.40
N LEU A 102 -0.42 15.07 -5.01
CA LEU A 102 -1.12 14.96 -3.72
C LEU A 102 -0.17 15.23 -2.55
N GLN A 103 1.08 14.73 -2.62
CA GLN A 103 2.10 14.96 -1.59
C GLN A 103 2.45 16.45 -1.43
N THR A 104 2.59 17.21 -2.51
CA THR A 104 2.95 18.65 -2.45
C THR A 104 1.88 19.55 -1.81
N LYS A 105 0.65 19.08 -1.63
CA LYS A 105 -0.40 19.83 -0.93
C LYS A 105 -0.23 19.82 0.60
N LEU A 106 0.70 19.03 1.15
CA LEU A 106 0.99 18.91 2.59
C LEU A 106 1.73 20.12 3.18
N ASP A 107 2.42 20.92 2.36
CA ASP A 107 3.15 22.11 2.85
C ASP A 107 2.22 23.30 3.15
N LYS A 108 0.89 23.10 3.13
CA LYS A 108 -0.12 24.12 3.42
C LYS A 108 -0.96 23.74 4.66
N PRO A 109 -0.96 24.57 5.71
CA PRO A 109 -1.62 24.27 6.99
C PRO A 109 -3.16 24.25 6.94
N ASP A 110 -3.79 24.69 5.84
CA ASP A 110 -5.25 24.74 5.66
C ASP A 110 -5.84 23.57 4.85
N ALA A 111 -5.07 22.50 4.59
CA ALA A 111 -5.61 21.32 3.94
C ALA A 111 -6.47 20.52 4.93
N SER A 112 -7.76 20.90 4.99
CA SER A 112 -8.89 20.08 5.43
C SER A 112 -8.55 18.59 5.38
N ASP A 113 -8.56 17.98 6.56
CA ASP A 113 -8.35 16.57 6.86
C ASP A 113 -8.78 15.61 5.73
N VAL A 114 -7.85 15.31 4.81
CA VAL A 114 -7.90 14.11 3.99
C VAL A 114 -7.16 13.05 4.78
N THR A 115 -7.89 12.40 5.69
CA THR A 115 -7.47 11.31 6.57
C THR A 115 -6.04 10.83 6.25
N GLY A 116 -5.06 11.23 7.05
CA GLY A 116 -3.64 10.92 6.82
C GLY A 116 -3.36 9.42 6.53
N GLY A 117 -4.33 8.55 6.83
CA GLY A 117 -4.44 7.18 6.34
C GLY A 117 -4.38 7.00 4.82
N MET A 118 -5.32 7.54 4.02
CA MET A 118 -5.34 7.25 2.57
C MET A 118 -4.16 7.88 1.84
N GLN A 119 -3.82 9.13 2.16
CA GLN A 119 -2.67 9.77 1.55
C GLN A 119 -1.36 9.07 1.96
N GLY A 120 -1.20 8.75 3.24
CA GLY A 120 -0.05 7.97 3.73
C GLY A 120 0.07 6.63 3.04
N LYS A 121 -1.05 5.91 2.86
CA LYS A 121 -1.10 4.66 2.08
C LYS A 121 -0.53 4.82 0.68
N LEU A 122 -0.99 5.83 -0.06
CA LEU A 122 -0.54 6.06 -1.42
C LEU A 122 0.94 6.41 -1.49
N ILE A 123 1.45 7.20 -0.54
CA ILE A 123 2.87 7.56 -0.46
C ILE A 123 3.73 6.31 -0.21
N GLU A 124 3.34 5.44 0.70
CA GLU A 124 4.07 4.19 0.98
C GLU A 124 4.15 3.25 -0.23
N LEU A 125 3.18 3.35 -1.14
CA LEU A 125 3.09 2.54 -2.35
C LEU A 125 3.87 3.11 -3.55
N VAL A 126 4.34 4.36 -3.48
CA VAL A 126 5.11 5.02 -4.56
C VAL A 126 6.30 4.19 -5.06
N PRO A 127 7.16 3.60 -4.20
CA PRO A 127 8.31 2.82 -4.66
C PRO A 127 7.92 1.66 -5.59
N ALA A 128 6.83 0.94 -5.28
CA ALA A 128 6.33 -0.15 -6.13
C ALA A 128 5.83 0.38 -7.49
N VAL A 129 5.12 1.50 -7.50
CA VAL A 129 4.64 2.14 -8.74
C VAL A 129 5.82 2.63 -9.59
N GLU A 130 6.87 3.16 -8.99
CA GLU A 130 8.10 3.57 -9.67
C GLU A 130 8.80 2.41 -10.38
N GLN A 131 8.69 1.20 -9.84
CA GLN A 131 9.16 -0.04 -10.46
C GLN A 131 8.19 -0.61 -11.51
N GLY A 132 7.08 0.08 -11.78
CA GLY A 132 6.09 -0.32 -12.79
C GLY A 132 5.08 -1.35 -12.29
N ILE A 133 5.01 -1.60 -10.98
CA ILE A 133 4.03 -2.53 -10.40
C ILE A 133 2.68 -1.80 -10.30
N PRO A 134 1.64 -2.24 -11.02
CA PRO A 134 0.32 -1.61 -10.96
C PRO A 134 -0.38 -1.94 -9.64
N ILE A 135 -1.17 -1.00 -9.14
CA ILE A 135 -1.91 -1.14 -7.90
C ILE A 135 -3.40 -0.99 -8.18
N ALA A 136 -4.20 -1.88 -7.61
CA ALA A 136 -5.65 -1.74 -7.57
C ALA A 136 -6.09 -1.45 -6.13
N VAL A 137 -6.76 -0.32 -5.92
CA VAL A 137 -7.40 0.03 -4.64
C VAL A 137 -8.89 -0.24 -4.80
N VAL A 138 -9.42 -1.15 -3.99
CA VAL A 138 -10.81 -1.63 -4.09
C VAL A 138 -11.46 -1.76 -2.73
N ASN A 139 -12.80 -1.65 -2.70
CA ASN A 139 -13.56 -1.88 -1.49
C ASN A 139 -13.52 -3.35 -1.06
N ALA A 140 -12.87 -3.66 0.05
CA ALA A 140 -12.79 -5.02 0.58
C ALA A 140 -14.08 -5.50 1.23
N ALA A 141 -14.98 -4.58 1.64
CA ALA A 141 -16.29 -4.93 2.20
C ALA A 141 -17.30 -5.36 1.12
N LYS A 142 -17.06 -5.02 -0.15
CA LYS A 142 -17.90 -5.46 -1.27
C LYS A 142 -17.51 -6.88 -1.71
N SER A 143 -18.50 -7.77 -1.75
CA SER A 143 -18.31 -9.17 -2.11
C SER A 143 -17.64 -9.31 -3.49
N ASN A 144 -16.68 -10.23 -3.59
CA ASN A 144 -15.89 -10.54 -4.79
C ASN A 144 -14.98 -9.43 -5.33
N TYR A 145 -14.92 -8.22 -4.74
CA TYR A 145 -14.10 -7.14 -5.30
C TYR A 145 -12.60 -7.48 -5.25
N VAL A 146 -12.11 -7.96 -4.10
CA VAL A 146 -10.72 -8.42 -3.94
C VAL A 146 -10.42 -9.59 -4.86
N TYR A 147 -11.34 -10.56 -4.99
CA TYR A 147 -11.18 -11.71 -5.87
C TYR A 147 -11.01 -11.28 -7.34
N LYS A 148 -11.91 -10.41 -7.84
CA LYS A 148 -11.83 -9.86 -9.20
C LYS A 148 -10.53 -9.09 -9.43
N ALA A 149 -10.14 -8.24 -8.49
CA ALA A 149 -8.89 -7.49 -8.55
C ALA A 149 -7.66 -8.41 -8.63
N LEU A 150 -7.63 -9.49 -7.83
CA LEU A 150 -6.55 -10.49 -7.86
C LEU A 150 -6.50 -11.25 -9.19
N LYS A 151 -7.66 -11.56 -9.79
CA LYS A 151 -7.76 -12.17 -11.12
C LYS A 151 -7.42 -11.21 -12.26
N GLY A 152 -7.44 -9.89 -12.01
CA GLY A 152 -7.28 -8.86 -13.04
C GLY A 152 -8.55 -8.64 -13.85
N GLU A 153 -9.70 -9.03 -13.31
CA GLU A 153 -11.02 -8.77 -13.89
C GLU A 153 -11.46 -7.32 -13.61
N PRO A 154 -12.31 -6.72 -14.46
CA PRO A 154 -12.87 -5.40 -14.20
C PRO A 154 -13.64 -5.36 -12.88
N VAL A 155 -13.28 -4.40 -12.04
CA VAL A 155 -13.93 -4.10 -10.76
C VAL A 155 -13.87 -2.59 -10.53
N GLU A 156 -14.90 -2.05 -9.89
CA GLU A 156 -14.91 -0.64 -9.52
C GLU A 156 -13.85 -0.35 -8.46
N GLY A 157 -13.11 0.74 -8.67
CA GLY A 157 -12.10 1.25 -7.76
C GLY A 157 -11.08 2.12 -8.48
N THR A 158 -9.89 2.22 -7.90
CA THR A 158 -8.80 3.05 -8.43
C THR A 158 -7.65 2.19 -8.92
N ILE A 159 -7.23 2.41 -10.15
CA ILE A 159 -6.01 1.82 -10.70
C ILE A 159 -4.89 2.85 -10.71
N ILE A 160 -3.75 2.48 -10.14
CA ILE A 160 -2.55 3.31 -10.06
C ILE A 160 -1.46 2.70 -10.93
N ARG A 161 -0.85 3.53 -11.78
CA ARG A 161 0.24 3.13 -12.69
C ARG A 161 1.33 4.19 -12.73
N LYS A 162 2.51 3.81 -13.24
CA LYS A 162 3.64 4.72 -13.38
C LYS A 162 3.33 5.93 -14.27
N GLY A 163 2.59 5.72 -15.36
CA GLY A 163 2.34 6.68 -16.43
C GLY A 163 2.66 6.07 -17.77
#